data_AF-A0A419EK71-F1
#
_entry.id   AF-A0A419EK71-F1
#
_cell.length_a   1.000
_cell.length_b   1.000
_cell.length_c   1.000
_cell.angle_alpha   90.00
_cell.angle_beta   90.00
_cell.angle_gamma   90.00
#
_symmetry.space_group_name_H-M   'P 1'
#
loop_
_entity.id
_entity.type
_entity.pdbx_description
1 polymer ?
#
loop_
_entity_poly.entity_id
_entity_poly.type
_entity_poly.pdbx_seq_one_letter_code
_entity_poly.pdbx_strand_id
1 'polypeptide(L)'
;MKKQNCWEFYKCGRELGGFNATHLGTCPASFEIKTNKFNGAENGGRNCWAIAGTFCKEKTSGIFARESGSCLKCEFYKKVMFEEGASLYSSKFILKTCSV
;
A
#
# COMPACT_ATOMS: atom_id res chain seq x y z
N MET A 1 3.42 -19.00 5.57
CA MET A 1 2.31 -18.50 4.72
C MET A 1 2.77 -17.24 3.99
N LYS A 2 2.35 -17.03 2.73
CA LYS A 2 2.68 -15.81 1.98
C LYS A 2 1.91 -14.62 2.58
N LYS A 3 2.63 -13.53 2.86
CA LYS A 3 2.06 -12.26 3.35
C LYS A 3 1.35 -11.53 2.20
N GLN A 4 0.16 -10.98 2.45
CA GLN A 4 -0.67 -10.32 1.42
C GLN A 4 -0.29 -8.84 1.24
N ASN A 5 -0.49 -8.30 0.03
CA ASN A 5 -0.43 -6.88 -0.33
C ASN A 5 -1.81 -6.17 -0.19
N CYS A 6 -1.89 -4.81 -0.19
CA CYS A 6 -3.16 -4.06 -0.01
C CYS A 6 -4.21 -4.53 -1.02
N TRP A 7 -3.81 -4.73 -2.28
CA TRP A 7 -4.72 -5.13 -3.35
C TRP A 7 -5.25 -6.56 -3.21
N GLU A 8 -4.46 -7.49 -2.66
CA GLU A 8 -4.92 -8.86 -2.37
C GLU A 8 -5.86 -8.88 -1.15
N PHE A 9 -5.58 -8.05 -0.14
CA PHE A 9 -6.42 -7.94 1.06
C PHE A 9 -7.79 -7.33 0.74
N TYR A 10 -7.82 -6.21 0.02
CA TYR A 10 -9.05 -5.52 -0.37
C TYR A 10 -9.69 -6.06 -1.66
N LYS A 11 -9.00 -6.94 -2.39
CA LYS A 11 -9.42 -7.47 -3.70
C LYS A 11 -9.82 -6.36 -4.69
N CYS A 12 -9.07 -5.25 -4.68
CA CYS A 12 -9.45 -4.07 -5.45
C CYS A 12 -9.12 -4.17 -6.94
N GLY A 13 -8.24 -5.09 -7.35
CA GLY A 13 -7.91 -5.34 -8.76
C GLY A 13 -7.10 -4.24 -9.44
N ARG A 14 -6.51 -3.31 -8.67
CA ARG A 14 -5.73 -2.18 -9.20
C ARG A 14 -4.23 -2.45 -9.25
N GLU A 15 -3.78 -3.65 -8.93
CA GLU A 15 -2.39 -4.08 -9.11
C GLU A 15 -1.94 -4.00 -10.58
N LEU A 16 -0.64 -4.14 -10.82
CA LEU A 16 -0.09 -4.12 -12.18
C LEU A 16 -0.66 -5.31 -12.97
N GLY A 17 -1.41 -5.04 -14.03
CA GLY A 17 -2.13 -6.05 -14.80
C GLY A 17 -3.45 -6.52 -14.17
N GLY A 18 -3.90 -5.90 -13.07
CA GLY A 18 -5.17 -6.20 -12.42
C GLY A 18 -6.38 -5.77 -13.26
N PHE A 19 -7.52 -6.44 -13.06
CA PHE A 19 -8.74 -6.25 -13.86
C PHE A 19 -9.35 -4.84 -13.79
N ASN A 20 -9.08 -4.10 -12.70
CA ASN A 20 -9.52 -2.71 -12.52
C ASN A 20 -8.42 -1.70 -12.85
N ALA A 21 -7.19 -2.13 -13.16
CA ALA A 21 -6.08 -1.21 -13.45
C ALA A 21 -6.33 -0.38 -14.72
N THR A 22 -6.98 -0.95 -15.73
CA THR A 22 -7.34 -0.27 -16.99
C THR A 22 -8.42 0.79 -16.79
N HIS A 23 -9.40 0.54 -15.93
CA HIS A 23 -10.58 1.40 -15.75
C HIS A 23 -10.43 2.41 -14.62
N LEU A 24 -9.75 2.05 -13.53
CA LEU A 24 -9.57 2.88 -12.32
C LEU A 24 -8.13 3.39 -12.14
N GLY A 25 -7.25 3.07 -13.09
CA GLY A 25 -5.82 3.33 -13.03
C GLY A 25 -5.07 2.38 -12.10
N THR A 26 -3.86 2.00 -12.52
CA THR A 26 -2.93 1.16 -11.75
C THR A 26 -2.56 1.81 -10.42
N CYS A 27 -2.56 1.04 -9.35
CA CYS A 27 -2.18 1.47 -8.01
C CYS A 27 -0.67 1.75 -7.96
N PRO A 28 -0.22 2.93 -7.51
CA PRO A 28 1.21 3.23 -7.40
C PRO A 28 1.99 2.22 -6.55
N ALA A 29 1.36 1.66 -5.51
CA ALA A 29 1.97 0.65 -4.67
C ALA A 29 2.32 -0.65 -5.43
N SER A 30 1.65 -0.97 -6.54
CA SER A 30 1.94 -2.22 -7.25
C SER A 30 3.14 -2.13 -8.19
N PHE A 31 3.68 -0.94 -8.45
CA PHE A 31 4.88 -0.75 -9.27
C PHE A 31 5.98 0.09 -8.61
N GLU A 32 5.81 0.49 -7.34
CA GLU A 32 6.85 1.12 -6.55
C GLU A 32 7.91 0.10 -6.12
N ILE A 33 8.93 -0.07 -6.95
CA ILE A 33 9.99 -1.06 -6.74
C ILE A 33 10.95 -0.69 -5.60
N LYS A 34 11.06 0.60 -5.23
CA LYS A 34 12.06 1.05 -4.23
C LYS A 34 11.78 0.50 -2.84
N THR A 35 10.54 0.13 -2.56
CA THR A 35 10.12 -0.42 -1.27
C THR A 35 9.92 -1.93 -1.29
N ASN A 36 10.31 -2.59 -2.39
CA ASN A 36 10.16 -4.02 -2.54
C ASN A 36 10.85 -4.77 -1.39
N LYS A 37 10.24 -5.85 -0.92
CA LYS A 37 10.67 -6.67 0.22
C LYS A 37 10.61 -6.00 1.60
N PHE A 38 10.48 -4.67 1.71
CA PHE A 38 10.24 -4.04 3.01
C PHE A 38 8.87 -4.46 3.54
N ASN A 39 8.83 -4.87 4.80
CA ASN A 39 7.65 -5.46 5.43
C ASN A 39 7.10 -6.67 4.63
N GLY A 40 7.96 -7.39 3.90
CA GLY A 40 7.56 -8.50 3.03
C GLY A 40 6.71 -8.09 1.83
N ALA A 41 6.75 -6.82 1.42
CA ALA A 41 5.99 -6.31 0.27
C ALA A 41 6.46 -6.94 -1.05
N GLU A 42 5.50 -7.15 -1.95
CA GLU A 42 5.78 -7.10 -3.39
C GLU A 42 5.68 -5.63 -3.82
N ASN A 43 6.79 -5.07 -4.31
CA ASN A 43 6.91 -3.63 -4.59
C ASN A 43 6.50 -2.79 -3.37
N GLY A 44 5.45 -1.98 -3.48
CA GLY A 44 4.90 -1.16 -2.41
C GLY A 44 3.68 -1.73 -1.71
N GLY A 45 3.29 -2.97 -2.02
CA GLY A 45 2.00 -3.52 -1.64
C GLY A 45 1.74 -3.61 -0.14
N ARG A 46 2.78 -3.78 0.66
CA ARG A 46 2.73 -3.75 2.14
C ARG A 46 3.28 -2.46 2.75
N ASN A 47 3.50 -1.44 1.94
CA ASN A 47 4.04 -0.13 2.33
C ASN A 47 3.21 1.02 1.76
N CYS A 48 1.97 0.74 1.32
CA CYS A 48 1.16 1.67 0.55
C CYS A 48 0.92 3.00 1.27
N TRP A 49 0.92 3.04 2.61
CA TRP A 49 0.79 4.26 3.41
C TRP A 49 1.96 5.25 3.28
N ALA A 50 3.10 4.83 2.72
CA ALA A 50 4.26 5.67 2.49
C ALA A 50 4.41 6.11 1.03
N ILE A 51 3.55 5.62 0.14
CA ILE A 51 3.59 5.90 -1.29
C ILE A 51 2.53 6.95 -1.62
N ALA A 52 2.83 7.87 -2.54
CA ALA A 52 1.88 8.88 -2.99
C ALA A 52 0.86 8.27 -3.96
N GLY A 53 -0.37 8.81 -4.00
CA GLY A 53 -1.42 8.34 -4.91
C GLY A 53 -2.01 6.96 -4.59
N THR A 54 -1.64 6.35 -3.46
CA THR A 54 -2.25 5.13 -2.96
C THR A 54 -3.53 5.47 -2.18
N PHE A 55 -4.67 4.98 -2.69
CA PHE A 55 -5.97 5.11 -2.04
C PHE A 55 -6.59 3.73 -1.90
N CYS A 56 -6.66 3.22 -0.68
CA CYS A 56 -7.50 2.07 -0.32
C CYS A 56 -8.76 2.66 0.38
N LYS A 57 -9.79 3.06 -0.40
CA LYS A 57 -11.17 3.27 0.12
C LYS A 57 -12.09 2.28 -0.59
N GLU A 58 -12.74 1.42 0.17
CA GLU A 58 -13.76 0.46 -0.29
C GLU A 58 -15.07 1.13 -0.74
N LYS A 59 -15.18 2.46 -0.66
CA LYS A 59 -16.34 3.20 -1.16
C LYS A 59 -15.90 4.14 -2.27
N THR A 60 -16.35 3.79 -3.46
CA THR A 60 -16.50 4.64 -4.64
C THR A 60 -17.05 6.02 -4.25
N SER A 61 -16.15 7.01 -4.14
CA SER A 61 -16.38 8.38 -4.59
C SER A 61 -15.10 9.21 -4.35
N GLY A 62 -14.55 9.77 -5.43
CA GLY A 62 -13.63 10.90 -5.37
C GLY A 62 -12.13 10.58 -5.31
N ILE A 63 -11.41 11.04 -6.34
CA ILE A 63 -9.96 11.12 -6.46
C ILE A 63 -9.46 12.29 -5.60
N PHE A 64 -9.59 12.26 -4.26
CA PHE A 64 -9.14 13.41 -3.46
C PHE A 64 -8.45 13.04 -2.15
N ALA A 65 -7.17 13.41 -2.13
CA ALA A 65 -6.32 13.87 -1.03
C ALA A 65 -6.29 13.04 0.27
N ARG A 66 -5.09 12.57 0.60
CA ARG A 66 -4.75 11.89 1.86
C ARG A 66 -5.05 12.87 3.01
N GLU A 67 -6.05 12.59 3.83
CA GLU A 67 -6.06 13.17 5.18
C GLU A 67 -4.96 12.47 5.98
N SER A 68 -3.98 13.25 6.45
CA SER A 68 -2.95 12.82 7.39
C SER A 68 -3.60 12.12 8.58
N GLY A 69 -3.40 10.80 8.71
CA GLY A 69 -3.98 9.97 9.77
C GLY A 69 -4.98 8.90 9.33
N SER A 70 -5.51 8.98 8.10
CA SER A 70 -6.40 7.94 7.54
C SER A 70 -5.78 6.54 7.53
N CYS A 71 -4.46 6.43 7.31
CA CYS A 71 -3.75 5.15 7.32
C CYS A 71 -3.69 4.49 8.71
N LEU A 72 -3.71 5.26 9.81
CA LEU A 72 -3.72 4.68 11.17
C LEU A 72 -5.03 3.92 11.46
N LYS A 73 -6.11 4.26 10.74
CA LYS A 73 -7.40 3.58 10.82
C LYS A 73 -7.55 2.46 9.78
N CYS A 74 -6.58 2.28 8.88
CA CYS A 74 -6.64 1.26 7.84
C CYS A 74 -6.39 -0.14 8.43
N GLU A 75 -7.33 -1.06 8.21
CA GLU A 75 -7.23 -2.44 8.69
C GLU A 75 -6.02 -3.17 8.10
N PHE A 76 -5.70 -2.92 6.82
CA PHE A 76 -4.51 -3.50 6.21
C PHE A 76 -3.22 -2.96 6.83
N TYR A 77 -3.14 -1.66 7.15
CA TYR A 77 -2.00 -1.10 7.87
C TYR A 77 -1.81 -1.79 9.23
N LYS A 78 -2.87 -1.85 10.05
CA LYS A 78 -2.84 -2.53 11.36
C LYS A 78 -2.42 -4.00 11.23
N LYS A 79 -2.89 -4.70 10.20
CA LYS A 79 -2.48 -6.08 9.89
C LYS A 79 -0.98 -6.16 9.62
N VAL A 80 -0.41 -5.28 8.80
CA VAL A 80 1.05 -5.27 8.56
C VAL A 80 1.81 -4.97 9.86
N MET A 81 1.37 -3.99 10.66
CA MET A 81 1.98 -3.68 11.96
C MET A 81 2.01 -4.91 12.88
N PHE A 82 0.90 -5.65 12.94
CA PHE A 82 0.80 -6.88 13.74
C PHE A 82 1.68 -8.01 13.19
N GLU A 83 1.75 -8.19 11.87
CA GLU A 83 2.50 -9.27 11.21
C GLU A 83 4.02 -9.06 11.19
N GLU A 84 4.49 -7.82 11.23
CA GLU A 84 5.93 -7.50 11.28
C GLU A 84 6.44 -7.32 12.71
N GLY A 85 5.63 -6.77 13.62
CA GLY A 85 6.00 -6.54 15.01
C GLY A 85 7.31 -5.75 15.14
N ALA A 86 8.29 -6.31 15.83
CA ALA A 86 9.60 -5.69 16.04
C ALA A 86 10.45 -5.56 14.76
N SER A 87 10.15 -6.35 13.72
CA SER A 87 10.87 -6.34 12.44
C SER A 87 10.30 -5.33 11.43
N LEU A 88 9.36 -4.49 11.85
CA LEU A 88 8.71 -3.51 11.00
C LEU A 88 9.70 -2.45 10.49
N TYR A 89 9.77 -2.30 9.17
CA TYR A 89 10.33 -1.12 8.53
C TYR A 89 9.39 0.07 8.73
N SER A 90 9.85 1.05 9.53
CA SER A 90 9.07 2.23 9.89
C SER A 90 8.72 3.10 8.67
N SER A 91 7.63 3.87 8.77
CA SER A 91 7.27 4.86 7.74
C SER A 91 8.39 5.85 7.46
N LYS A 92 9.16 6.26 8.49
CA LYS A 92 10.32 7.15 8.33
C LYS A 92 11.41 6.51 7.48
N PHE A 93 11.65 5.22 7.66
CA PHE A 93 12.61 4.48 6.84
C PHE A 93 12.12 4.38 5.39
N ILE A 94 10.87 3.97 5.18
CA ILE A 94 10.30 3.80 3.84
C ILE A 94 10.30 5.12 3.07
N LEU A 95 9.88 6.22 3.70
CA LEU A 95 9.84 7.54 3.06
C LEU A 95 11.24 8.01 2.62
N LYS A 96 12.28 7.74 3.40
CA LYS A 96 13.66 8.06 3.00
C LYS A 96 14.11 7.31 1.74
N THR A 97 13.57 6.12 1.48
CA THR A 97 13.89 5.35 0.28
C THR A 97 13.10 5.84 -0.94
N CYS A 98 11.91 6.40 -0.73
CA CYS A 98 11.09 6.96 -1.81
C CYS A 98 11.49 8.39 -2.21
N SER A 99 12.02 9.19 -1.28
CA SER A 99 12.56 10.52 -1.58
C SER A 99 13.74 10.43 -2.55
N VAL A 100 13.60 11.10 -3.70
CA VAL A 100 14.71 11.42 -4.61
C VAL A 100 15.70 12.36 -3.94
#